data_AF-A0A392MFQ1-F1
#
_entry.id   AF-A0A392MFQ1-F1
#
_cell.length_a   1.000
_cell.length_b   1.000
_cell.length_c   1.000
_cell.angle_alpha   90.00
_cell.angle_beta   90.00
_cell.angle_gamma   90.00
#
_symmetry.space_group_name_H-M   'P 1'
#
loop_
_entity.id
_entity.type
_entity.pdbx_description
1 polymer ?
#
loop_
_entity_poly.entity_id
_entity_poly.type
_entity_poly.pdbx_seq_one_letter_code
_entity_poly.pdbx_strand_id
1 'polypeptide(L)'
;MKSLRYLDARFNELHGLPIAIGKLTSLEVLNLSNNFSDLQELPETFGDLSSLRELDLSNNQIHALPDTFGRLDSLTKLNLEQNPIELPPMEVVNEGILAIKSYMAERWLDILAEEEKKNTHELQEGQSGWVTRRTMNYEVTVQQDIGDLLLEAAQHMLPKGCGW
;
A
#
# COMPACT_ATOMS: atom_id res chain seq x y z
N MET A 1 -2.01 1.54 27.08
CA MET A 1 -3.43 1.23 26.80
C MET A 1 -3.60 -0.27 26.89
N LYS A 2 -4.65 -0.76 27.57
CA LYS A 2 -4.97 -2.20 27.55
C LYS A 2 -5.10 -2.62 26.08
N SER A 3 -4.48 -3.72 25.68
CA SER A 3 -4.58 -4.28 24.33
C SER A 3 -6.04 -4.65 24.06
N LEU A 4 -6.77 -3.79 23.37
CA LEU A 4 -8.14 -4.07 22.95
C LEU A 4 -8.07 -5.19 21.92
N ARG A 5 -8.71 -6.33 22.22
CA ARG A 5 -8.73 -7.52 21.35
C ARG A 5 -10.08 -7.70 20.65
N TYR A 6 -11.15 -7.17 21.23
CA TYR A 6 -12.51 -7.29 20.73
C TYR A 6 -13.16 -5.91 20.75
N LEU A 7 -13.70 -5.50 19.60
CA LEU A 7 -14.47 -4.28 19.45
C LEU A 7 -15.77 -4.63 18.71
N ASP A 8 -16.89 -4.46 19.40
CA ASP A 8 -18.23 -4.58 18.82
C ASP A 8 -18.85 -3.17 18.77
N ALA A 9 -19.10 -2.69 17.56
CA ALA A 9 -19.75 -1.42 17.28
C ALA A 9 -20.87 -1.59 16.25
N ARG A 10 -21.53 -2.76 16.25
CA ARG A 10 -22.71 -3.01 15.42
C ARG A 10 -23.94 -2.24 15.88
N PHE A 11 -24.91 -2.05 14.97
CA PHE A 11 -26.17 -1.31 15.23
C PHE A 11 -25.94 0.11 15.74
N ASN A 12 -25.01 0.83 15.12
CA ASN A 12 -24.84 2.26 15.34
C ASN A 12 -25.11 3.03 14.04
N GLU A 13 -24.83 4.33 14.06
CA GLU A 13 -25.00 5.24 12.92
C GLU A 13 -23.62 5.78 12.51
N LEU A 14 -22.62 4.89 12.40
CA LEU A 14 -21.26 5.28 12.02
C LEU A 14 -21.24 5.73 10.56
N HIS A 15 -20.83 6.98 10.32
CA HIS A 15 -20.56 7.49 8.97
C HIS A 15 -19.14 7.14 8.47
N GLY A 16 -18.25 6.75 9.37
CA GLY A 16 -16.84 6.53 9.06
C GLY A 16 -16.07 6.10 10.30
N LEU A 17 -14.83 5.65 10.08
CA LEU A 17 -13.91 5.30 11.16
C LEU A 17 -12.77 6.32 11.24
N PRO A 18 -12.33 6.69 12.45
CA PRO A 18 -11.16 7.54 12.59
C PRO A 18 -9.91 6.80 12.13
N ILE A 19 -8.95 7.53 11.54
CA ILE A 19 -7.61 7.02 11.16
C ILE A 19 -6.89 6.38 12.37
N ALA A 20 -7.24 6.75 13.60
CA ALA A 20 -6.70 6.14 14.80
C ALA A 20 -7.04 4.64 14.96
N ILE A 21 -8.01 4.09 14.20
CA ILE A 21 -8.36 2.67 14.25
C ILE A 21 -7.16 1.76 13.95
N GLY A 22 -6.29 2.14 13.00
CA GLY A 22 -5.09 1.37 12.66
C GLY A 22 -4.07 1.23 13.81
N LYS A 23 -4.18 2.06 14.87
CA LYS A 23 -3.34 1.93 16.06
C LYS A 23 -3.73 0.75 16.96
N LEU A 24 -4.89 0.13 16.73
CA LEU A 24 -5.38 -1.02 17.49
C LEU A 24 -4.72 -2.33 17.00
N THR A 25 -3.39 -2.39 17.00
CA THR A 25 -2.62 -3.51 16.44
C THR A 25 -2.82 -4.85 17.15
N SER A 26 -3.38 -4.84 18.37
CA SER A 26 -3.77 -6.05 19.12
C SER A 26 -5.22 -6.49 18.91
N LEU A 27 -5.99 -5.78 18.08
CA LEU A 27 -7.39 -6.09 17.82
C LEU A 27 -7.48 -7.37 16.98
N GLU A 28 -8.27 -8.34 17.45
CA GLU A 28 -8.45 -9.64 16.81
C GLU A 28 -9.84 -9.80 16.20
N VAL A 29 -10.85 -9.18 16.80
CA VAL A 29 -12.23 -9.23 16.33
C VAL A 29 -12.81 -7.83 16.27
N LEU A 30 -13.34 -7.47 15.11
CA LEU A 30 -14.01 -6.20 14.86
C LEU A 30 -15.37 -6.47 14.21
N ASN A 31 -16.43 -6.06 14.89
CA ASN A 31 -17.78 -6.08 14.33
C ASN A 31 -18.27 -4.64 14.12
N LEU A 32 -18.51 -4.28 12.86
CA LEU A 32 -19.06 -3.00 12.40
C LEU A 32 -20.35 -3.22 11.61
N SER A 33 -20.98 -4.39 11.74
CA SER A 33 -22.18 -4.70 10.98
C SER A 33 -23.34 -3.77 11.34
N ASN A 34 -24.29 -3.58 10.42
CA ASN A 34 -25.51 -2.84 10.68
C ASN A 34 -25.27 -1.36 11.07
N ASN A 35 -24.33 -0.68 10.40
CA ASN A 35 -24.15 0.78 10.49
C ASN A 35 -24.76 1.46 9.26
N PHE A 36 -26.09 1.36 9.15
CA PHE A 36 -26.92 1.74 8.00
C PHE A 36 -26.82 3.22 7.56
N SER A 37 -26.15 4.07 8.34
CA SER A 37 -26.10 5.53 8.18
C SER A 37 -24.83 6.00 7.47
N ASP A 38 -24.53 5.46 6.30
CA ASP A 38 -23.44 5.94 5.42
C ASP A 38 -22.00 5.53 5.78
N LEU A 39 -21.75 4.38 6.44
CA LEU A 39 -20.38 3.84 6.45
C LEU A 39 -20.01 3.40 5.03
N GLN A 40 -19.38 4.31 4.28
CA GLN A 40 -19.08 4.17 2.85
C GLN A 40 -17.66 3.69 2.56
N GLU A 41 -16.73 4.00 3.45
CA GLU A 41 -15.31 3.69 3.26
C GLU A 41 -14.63 3.37 4.60
N LEU A 42 -13.51 2.66 4.50
CA LEU A 42 -12.60 2.42 5.62
C LEU A 42 -11.32 3.23 5.39
N PRO A 43 -10.68 3.75 6.45
CA PRO A 43 -9.46 4.53 6.31
C PRO A 43 -8.29 3.66 5.81
N GLU A 44 -7.32 4.22 5.10
CA GLU A 44 -6.10 3.50 4.66
C GLU A 44 -5.23 2.94 5.79
N THR A 45 -5.44 3.39 7.03
CA THR A 45 -4.78 2.79 8.20
C THR A 45 -5.43 1.48 8.65
N PHE A 46 -6.53 1.06 8.01
CA PHE A 46 -7.22 -0.17 8.35
C PHE A 46 -6.33 -1.40 8.10
N GLY A 47 -5.46 -1.35 7.09
CA GLY A 47 -4.45 -2.38 6.84
C GLY A 47 -3.39 -2.54 7.94
N ASP A 48 -3.30 -1.62 8.90
CA ASP A 48 -2.35 -1.71 10.03
C ASP A 48 -2.86 -2.60 11.18
N LEU A 49 -4.09 -3.11 11.10
CA LEU A 49 -4.69 -4.04 12.08
C LEU A 49 -4.10 -5.46 11.95
N SER A 50 -2.81 -5.60 12.21
CA SER A 50 -2.03 -6.82 11.94
C SER A 50 -2.47 -8.07 12.71
N SER A 51 -3.15 -7.91 13.85
CA SER A 51 -3.70 -9.04 14.63
C SER A 51 -5.14 -9.39 14.27
N LEU A 52 -5.80 -8.66 13.36
CA LEU A 52 -7.22 -8.83 13.08
C LEU A 52 -7.48 -10.18 12.40
N ARG A 53 -8.36 -10.99 13.00
CA ARG A 53 -8.70 -12.35 12.55
C ARG A 53 -10.11 -12.44 12.02
N GLU A 54 -11.03 -11.72 12.63
CA GLU A 54 -12.45 -11.74 12.28
C GLU A 54 -12.97 -10.32 12.09
N LEU A 55 -13.55 -10.08 10.92
CA LEU A 55 -14.10 -8.79 10.54
C LEU A 55 -15.51 -8.97 9.99
N ASP A 56 -16.47 -8.28 10.58
CA ASP A 56 -17.84 -8.22 10.08
C ASP A 56 -18.18 -6.78 9.69
N LEU A 57 -18.37 -6.57 8.39
CA LEU A 57 -18.78 -5.30 7.78
C LEU A 57 -20.16 -5.41 7.14
N SER A 58 -20.93 -6.46 7.42
CA SER A 58 -22.21 -6.68 6.75
C SER A 58 -23.25 -5.60 7.05
N ASN A 59 -24.22 -5.39 6.14
CA ASN A 59 -25.26 -4.38 6.27
C ASN A 59 -24.71 -2.96 6.48
N ASN A 60 -23.85 -2.51 5.55
CA ASN A 60 -23.32 -1.15 5.49
C ASN A 60 -23.48 -0.61 4.06
N GLN A 61 -22.82 0.51 3.74
CA GLN A 61 -22.84 1.11 2.39
C GLN A 61 -21.43 1.17 1.80
N ILE A 62 -20.59 0.19 2.11
CA ILE A 62 -19.18 0.18 1.70
C ILE A 62 -19.07 -0.10 0.20
N HIS A 63 -18.51 0.84 -0.55
CA HIS A 63 -18.29 0.70 -1.99
C HIS A 63 -16.89 0.16 -2.32
N ALA A 64 -15.91 0.47 -1.50
CA ALA A 64 -14.52 0.07 -1.72
C ALA A 64 -13.84 -0.34 -0.41
N LEU A 65 -13.03 -1.40 -0.47
CA LEU A 65 -12.03 -1.66 0.55
C LEU A 65 -10.78 -0.80 0.27
N PRO A 66 -10.04 -0.38 1.31
CA PRO A 66 -8.82 0.42 1.14
C PRO A 66 -7.74 -0.39 0.42
N ASP A 67 -6.84 0.27 -0.31
CA ASP A 67 -5.80 -0.44 -1.08
C ASP A 67 -4.86 -1.21 -0.13
N THR A 68 -4.68 -0.70 1.08
CA THR A 68 -3.93 -1.36 2.17
C THR A 68 -4.62 -2.62 2.75
N PHE A 69 -5.85 -2.96 2.36
CA PHE A 69 -6.60 -4.10 2.92
C PHE A 69 -5.86 -5.44 2.75
N GLY A 70 -5.05 -5.58 1.70
CA GLY A 70 -4.20 -6.76 1.48
C GLY A 70 -3.21 -7.05 2.62
N ARG A 71 -2.86 -6.04 3.43
CA ARG A 71 -1.93 -6.13 4.57
C ARG A 71 -2.52 -6.77 5.83
N LEU A 72 -3.80 -7.14 5.81
CA LEU A 72 -4.47 -7.84 6.92
C LEU A 72 -4.06 -9.32 6.98
N ASP A 73 -2.80 -9.58 7.33
CA ASP A 73 -2.18 -10.91 7.26
C ASP A 73 -2.89 -11.96 8.11
N SER A 74 -3.38 -11.58 9.28
CA SER A 74 -4.05 -12.48 10.23
C SER A 74 -5.53 -12.74 9.92
N LEU A 75 -6.12 -12.07 8.92
CA LEU A 75 -7.56 -12.13 8.67
C LEU A 75 -7.97 -13.50 8.09
N THR A 76 -8.89 -14.16 8.79
CA THR A 76 -9.37 -15.51 8.44
C THR A 76 -10.88 -15.60 8.28
N LYS A 77 -11.63 -14.62 8.80
CA LYS A 77 -13.07 -14.49 8.61
C LYS A 77 -13.41 -13.07 8.23
N LEU A 78 -14.19 -12.93 7.17
CA LEU A 78 -14.62 -11.67 6.61
C LEU A 78 -16.06 -11.82 6.16
N ASN A 79 -16.91 -10.91 6.59
CA ASN A 79 -18.27 -10.79 6.10
C ASN A 79 -18.47 -9.41 5.47
N LEU A 80 -18.79 -9.39 4.18
CA LEU A 80 -19.03 -8.20 3.38
C LEU A 80 -20.47 -8.13 2.86
N GLU A 81 -21.32 -9.09 3.23
CA GLU A 81 -22.69 -9.21 2.72
C GLU A 81 -23.49 -7.92 2.90
N GLN A 82 -24.41 -7.65 1.97
CA GLN A 82 -25.26 -6.46 2.03
C GLN A 82 -24.45 -5.15 2.06
N ASN A 83 -23.43 -5.07 1.20
CA ASN A 83 -22.73 -3.83 0.84
C ASN A 83 -22.69 -3.69 -0.70
N PRO A 84 -22.76 -2.46 -1.23
CA PRO A 84 -22.62 -2.19 -2.66
C PRO A 84 -21.14 -2.18 -3.11
N ILE A 85 -20.39 -3.25 -2.85
CA ILE A 85 -18.95 -3.30 -3.16
C ILE A 85 -18.70 -3.30 -4.67
N GLU A 86 -17.92 -2.33 -5.11
CA GLU A 86 -17.41 -2.18 -6.48
C GLU A 86 -15.90 -2.47 -6.55
N LEU A 87 -15.17 -2.30 -5.43
CA LEU A 87 -13.74 -2.57 -5.31
C LEU A 87 -13.44 -3.38 -4.03
N PRO A 88 -12.96 -4.62 -4.11
CA PRO A 88 -12.60 -5.36 -5.33
C PRO A 88 -13.83 -5.80 -6.13
N PRO A 89 -13.67 -6.20 -7.41
CA PRO A 89 -14.77 -6.73 -8.22
C PRO A 89 -15.47 -7.90 -7.55
N MET A 90 -16.78 -8.03 -7.76
CA MET A 90 -17.60 -9.04 -7.11
C MET A 90 -17.13 -10.47 -7.41
N GLU A 91 -16.50 -10.70 -8.57
CA GLU A 91 -15.86 -11.98 -8.91
C GLU A 91 -14.79 -12.35 -7.87
N VAL A 92 -13.92 -11.41 -7.53
CA VAL A 92 -12.86 -11.59 -6.52
C VAL A 92 -13.46 -11.77 -5.13
N VAL A 93 -14.54 -11.03 -4.80
CA VAL A 93 -15.24 -11.19 -3.53
C VAL A 93 -15.79 -12.60 -3.37
N ASN A 94 -16.38 -13.16 -4.44
CA ASN A 94 -16.96 -14.49 -4.46
C ASN A 94 -15.91 -15.62 -4.37
N GLU A 95 -14.67 -15.38 -4.81
CA GLU A 95 -13.55 -16.31 -4.64
C GLU A 95 -13.06 -16.40 -3.18
N GLY A 96 -13.39 -15.39 -2.37
CA GLY A 96 -13.17 -15.39 -0.93
C GLY A 96 -11.95 -14.58 -0.46
N ILE A 97 -11.63 -14.72 0.82
CA ILE A 97 -10.73 -13.81 1.55
C ILE A 97 -9.32 -13.75 0.94
N LEU A 98 -8.78 -14.89 0.52
CA LEU A 98 -7.43 -14.95 -0.06
C LEU A 98 -7.37 -14.18 -1.38
N ALA A 99 -8.38 -14.34 -2.24
CA ALA A 99 -8.47 -13.63 -3.51
C ALA A 99 -8.58 -12.12 -3.29
N ILE A 100 -9.44 -11.69 -2.36
CA ILE A 100 -9.57 -10.28 -1.95
C ILE A 100 -8.21 -9.72 -1.49
N LYS A 101 -7.52 -10.44 -0.59
CA LYS A 101 -6.23 -9.99 -0.06
C LYS A 101 -5.17 -9.89 -1.16
N SER A 102 -5.06 -10.90 -2.02
CA SER A 102 -4.11 -10.91 -3.14
C SER A 102 -4.39 -9.77 -4.12
N TYR A 103 -5.65 -9.60 -4.53
CA TYR A 103 -6.05 -8.53 -5.44
C TYR A 103 -5.71 -7.14 -4.89
N MET A 104 -6.03 -6.89 -3.61
CA MET A 104 -5.72 -5.59 -3.00
C MET A 104 -4.22 -5.38 -2.80
N ALA A 105 -3.46 -6.43 -2.46
CA ALA A 105 -2.01 -6.34 -2.34
C ALA A 105 -1.33 -6.04 -3.69
N GLU A 106 -1.74 -6.70 -4.77
CA GLU A 106 -1.23 -6.44 -6.12
C GLU A 106 -1.56 -5.01 -6.57
N ARG A 107 -2.81 -4.60 -6.36
CA ARG A 107 -3.26 -3.23 -6.66
C ARG A 107 -2.44 -2.17 -5.92
N TRP A 108 -2.15 -2.38 -4.64
CA TRP A 108 -1.30 -1.47 -3.87
C TRP A 108 0.13 -1.39 -4.41
N LEU A 109 0.71 -2.51 -4.85
CA LEU A 109 2.04 -2.52 -5.48
C LEU A 109 2.07 -1.73 -6.79
N ASP A 110 1.01 -1.83 -7.60
CA ASP A 110 0.89 -1.05 -8.85
C ASP A 110 0.83 0.46 -8.58
N ILE A 111 0.10 0.87 -7.52
CA ILE A 111 0.02 2.26 -7.09
C ILE A 111 1.41 2.78 -6.69
N LEU A 112 2.13 2.04 -5.84
CA LEU A 112 3.48 2.41 -5.40
C LEU A 112 4.47 2.52 -6.57
N ALA A 113 4.43 1.57 -7.51
CA ALA A 113 5.31 1.58 -8.68
C ALA A 113 5.05 2.79 -9.60
N GLU A 114 3.80 3.23 -9.71
CA GLU A 114 3.44 4.42 -10.49
C GLU A 114 3.86 5.73 -9.79
N GLU A 115 3.76 5.79 -8.46
CA GLU A 115 4.26 6.91 -7.66
C GLU A 115 5.78 7.08 -7.79
N GLU A 116 6.55 5.98 -7.75
CA GLU A 116 8.00 6.03 -7.96
C GLU A 116 8.37 6.57 -9.34
N LYS A 117 7.69 6.11 -10.39
CA LYS A 117 7.91 6.60 -11.77
C LYS A 117 7.63 8.10 -11.87
N LYS A 118 6.51 8.57 -11.31
CA LYS A 118 6.18 10.01 -11.29
C LYS A 118 7.24 10.83 -10.56
N ASN A 119 7.66 10.37 -9.38
CA ASN A 119 8.71 11.04 -8.61
C ASN A 119 10.04 11.11 -9.37
N THR A 120 10.43 10.04 -10.08
CA THR A 120 11.65 10.06 -10.91
C THR A 120 11.54 10.99 -12.14
N HIS A 121 10.36 11.07 -12.76
CA HIS A 121 10.11 11.97 -13.89
C HIS A 121 10.15 13.45 -13.46
N GLU A 122 9.54 13.79 -12.33
CA GLU A 122 9.56 15.15 -11.77
C GLU A 122 10.98 15.61 -11.40
N LEU A 123 11.82 14.71 -10.87
CA LEU A 123 13.24 14.99 -10.58
C LEU A 123 14.04 15.29 -11.85
N GLN A 124 13.74 14.62 -12.97
CA GLN A 124 14.40 14.88 -14.26
C GLN A 124 13.93 16.18 -14.91
N GLU A 125 12.63 16.52 -14.84
CA GLU A 125 12.12 17.78 -15.39
C GLU A 125 12.58 19.01 -14.58
N GLY A 126 12.65 18.90 -13.25
CA GLY A 126 13.17 19.96 -12.37
C GLY A 126 14.66 20.28 -12.57
N GLN A 127 15.44 19.33 -13.08
CA GLN A 127 16.85 19.53 -13.44
C GLN A 127 17.07 20.07 -14.86
N SER A 128 16.07 19.91 -15.75
CA SER A 128 16.14 20.41 -17.14
C SER A 128 15.84 21.92 -17.27
N GLY A 129 15.32 22.56 -16.22
CA GLY A 129 14.88 23.95 -16.22
C GLY A 129 15.97 25.03 -16.08
N TRP A 130 17.23 24.68 -15.79
CA TRP A 130 18.35 25.64 -15.64
C TRP A 130 19.44 25.52 -16.70
N VAL A 131 19.20 24.81 -17.81
CA VAL A 131 20.23 24.60 -18.84
C VAL A 131 19.73 25.12 -20.19
N THR A 132 19.84 26.44 -20.42
CA THR A 132 20.58 27.08 -21.53
C THR A 132 20.03 28.46 -21.93
N ARG A 133 20.82 29.51 -21.64
CA ARG A 133 21.08 30.57 -22.64
C ARG A 133 22.44 31.22 -22.38
N ARG A 134 23.30 31.18 -23.41
CA ARG A 134 24.71 31.66 -23.52
C ARG A 134 25.69 30.63 -22.94
N THR A 135 26.66 30.10 -23.67
CA THR A 135 27.50 30.68 -24.74
C THR A 135 27.94 29.61 -25.73
N MET A 136 27.97 29.93 -27.03
CA MET A 136 28.76 29.19 -28.01
C MET A 136 30.26 29.43 -27.76
N ASN A 137 31.02 28.33 -27.77
CA ASN A 137 32.47 28.19 -27.97
C ASN A 137 33.43 28.73 -26.89
N TYR A 138 33.92 27.83 -26.03
CA TYR A 138 35.35 27.58 -25.79
C TYR A 138 35.49 26.11 -25.34
N GLU A 139 36.34 25.34 -26.02
CA GLU A 139 36.66 23.94 -25.72
C GLU A 139 37.21 23.78 -24.30
N VAL A 140 36.65 22.87 -23.49
CA VAL A 140 37.40 22.06 -22.51
C VAL A 140 36.65 20.73 -22.30
N THR A 141 37.34 19.64 -22.57
CA THR A 141 37.00 18.24 -22.29
C THR A 141 36.56 18.01 -20.84
N VAL A 142 35.40 17.39 -20.61
CA VAL A 142 35.09 16.66 -19.37
C VAL A 142 34.25 15.42 -19.69
N GLN A 143 34.93 14.26 -19.66
CA GLN A 143 34.54 12.93 -19.13
C GLN A 143 33.05 12.54 -19.20
N GLN A 144 32.60 11.45 -19.85
CA GLN A 144 33.17 10.10 -19.84
C GLN A 144 33.57 9.65 -18.42
N ASP A 145 32.62 9.56 -17.48
CA ASP A 145 32.88 8.91 -16.16
C ASP A 145 31.60 8.59 -15.35
N ILE A 146 30.62 7.87 -15.92
CA ILE A 146 29.64 7.13 -15.07
C ILE A 146 29.45 5.67 -15.51
N GLY A 147 29.94 5.28 -16.70
CA GLY A 147 29.96 3.89 -17.14
C GLY A 147 31.11 3.04 -16.54
N ASP A 148 32.28 3.65 -16.30
CA ASP A 148 33.48 2.93 -15.87
C ASP A 148 33.60 2.76 -14.34
N LEU A 149 32.90 3.59 -13.55
CA LEU A 149 32.88 3.48 -12.08
C LEU A 149 32.12 2.26 -11.55
N LEU A 150 31.24 1.63 -12.35
CA LEU A 150 30.56 0.39 -11.97
C LEU A 150 31.33 -0.88 -12.36
N LEU A 151 32.34 -0.79 -13.23
CA LEU A 151 33.13 -1.95 -13.65
C LEU A 151 34.38 -2.16 -12.77
N GLU A 152 34.97 -1.08 -12.24
CA GLU A 152 36.08 -1.16 -11.29
C GLU A 152 35.63 -1.63 -9.88
N ALA A 153 34.42 -1.25 -9.45
CA ALA A 153 33.87 -1.73 -8.19
C ALA A 153 33.58 -3.26 -8.19
N ALA A 154 33.38 -3.85 -9.37
CA ALA A 154 33.13 -5.29 -9.52
C ALA A 154 34.41 -6.16 -9.56
N GLN A 155 35.59 -5.56 -9.80
CA GLN A 155 36.86 -6.30 -9.86
C GLN A 155 37.58 -6.42 -8.51
N HIS A 156 37.14 -5.66 -7.50
CA HIS A 156 37.73 -5.69 -6.14
C HIS A 156 36.91 -6.44 -5.08
N MET A 157 35.77 -7.05 -5.42
CA MET A 157 35.01 -7.96 -4.53
C MET A 157 35.01 -9.44 -4.94
N LEU A 158 35.91 -9.85 -5.85
CA LEU A 158 36.25 -11.26 -6.03
C LEU A 158 37.69 -11.53 -5.58
N PRO A 159 37.91 -12.26 -4.46
CA PRO A 159 39.24 -12.81 -4.18
C PRO A 159 39.54 -13.94 -5.18
N LYS A 160 40.46 -13.70 -6.12
CA LYS A 160 41.34 -14.75 -6.66
C LYS A 160 42.46 -14.89 -5.61
N GLY A 161 42.63 -15.99 -4.89
CA GLY A 161 42.74 -17.36 -5.35
C GLY A 161 44.21 -17.79 -5.24
N CYS A 162 44.45 -19.01 -4.71
CA CYS A 162 45.73 -19.74 -4.55
C CYS A 162 46.54 -19.42 -3.28
N GLY A 163 47.09 -20.35 -2.50
CA GLY A 163 47.21 -21.81 -2.62
C GLY A 163 48.47 -22.28 -1.87
N TRP A 164 48.33 -23.32 -1.05
CA TRP A 164 49.32 -24.39 -0.82
C TRP A 164 48.52 -25.69 -0.70
#